data_AF-A0AAU4XCS1-F1
#
_entry.id   AF-A0AAU4XCS1-F1
#
_cell.length_a   1.000
_cell.length_b   1.000
_cell.length_c   1.000
_cell.angle_alpha   90.00
_cell.angle_beta   90.00
_cell.angle_gamma   90.00
#
_symmetry.space_group_name_H-M   'P 1'
#
loop_
_entity.id
_entity.type
_entity.pdbx_description
1 polymer ?
#
loop_
_entity_poly.entity_id
_entity_poly.type
_entity_poly.pdbx_seq_one_letter_code
_entity_poly.pdbx_strand_id
1 'polypeptide(L)'
;MTAYAQFSRLFAADGTPLHHHFSYLAVADLAAAAVRAERRLEARTLVERALARVDPAPGPRLGQLTARARGLLAEPDSAEAHFAAPLADPTGDTWPFERAQLQLDYGEWLRRQRRINDAKPLLVTALETFRRLGAAPWTRRAESELRACGVTVQVPQGAPGALDGLTAQQREIVVLAGHGLTNGEIADRLFLSPRTVASHLYRSYPKLGIAGRRQLRDIIDQRITPRAGRQHADHAHGDAAR
;
A
#
# COMPACT_ATOMS: atom_id res chain seq x y z
N MET A 1 18.71 24.47 8.61
CA MET A 1 18.16 24.75 7.26
C MET A 1 17.01 23.77 7.04
N THR A 2 15.80 24.22 6.72
CA THR A 2 14.63 23.32 6.60
C THR A 2 14.67 22.51 5.30
N ALA A 3 14.07 21.31 5.30
CA ALA A 3 13.97 20.48 4.09
C ALA A 3 13.26 21.21 2.93
N TYR A 4 12.25 22.03 3.25
CA TYR A 4 11.58 22.90 2.28
C TYR A 4 12.59 23.84 1.59
N ALA A 5 13.43 24.54 2.35
CA ALA A 5 14.42 25.44 1.78
C ALA A 5 15.46 24.73 0.89
N GLN A 6 15.76 23.45 1.15
CA GLN A 6 16.64 22.64 0.30
C GLN A 6 15.97 22.30 -1.03
N PHE A 7 14.75 21.77 -0.99
CA PHE A 7 14.04 21.39 -2.21
C PHE A 7 13.64 22.59 -3.07
N SER A 8 13.29 23.74 -2.46
CA SER A 8 12.97 24.96 -3.21
C SER A 8 14.15 25.46 -4.05
N ARG A 9 15.40 25.18 -3.64
CA ARG A 9 16.61 25.55 -4.40
C ARG A 9 16.81 24.73 -5.68
N LEU A 10 15.97 23.72 -5.94
CA LEU A 10 15.95 23.03 -7.23
C LEU A 10 15.16 23.81 -8.30
N PHE A 11 14.53 24.93 -7.94
CA PHE A 11 13.71 25.75 -8.81
C PHE A 11 14.05 27.23 -8.66
N ALA A 12 13.97 27.97 -9.76
CA ALA A 12 13.96 29.42 -9.72
C ALA A 12 12.60 29.93 -9.18
N ALA A 13 12.53 31.22 -8.82
CA ALA A 13 11.31 31.82 -8.25
C ALA A 13 10.09 31.78 -9.20
N ASP A 14 10.34 31.71 -10.51
CA ASP A 14 9.33 31.57 -11.56
C ASP A 14 8.95 30.09 -11.82
N GLY A 15 9.43 29.16 -11.01
CA GLY A 15 9.22 27.72 -11.14
C GLY A 15 10.09 27.05 -12.19
N THR A 16 11.01 27.75 -12.85
CA THR A 16 11.93 27.13 -13.80
C THR A 16 12.80 26.09 -13.09
N PRO A 17 12.84 24.82 -13.56
CA PRO A 17 13.76 23.81 -13.03
C PRO A 17 15.21 24.25 -13.18
N LEU A 18 15.98 24.27 -12.10
CA LEU A 18 17.42 24.53 -12.16
C LEU A 18 18.22 23.28 -12.53
N HIS A 19 17.64 22.09 -12.35
CA HIS A 19 18.20 20.83 -12.81
C HIS A 19 17.17 20.04 -13.61
N HIS A 20 17.42 19.85 -14.91
CA HIS A 20 16.49 19.21 -15.85
C HIS A 20 15.95 17.85 -15.39
N HIS A 21 16.79 17.03 -14.74
CA HIS A 21 16.37 15.73 -14.19
C HIS A 21 15.82 15.82 -12.75
N PHE A 22 16.63 16.25 -11.78
CA PHE A 22 16.29 16.15 -10.36
C PHE A 22 15.17 17.07 -9.89
N SER A 23 14.97 18.23 -10.50
CA SER A 23 13.92 19.16 -10.07
C SER A 23 12.54 18.49 -10.14
N TYR A 24 12.22 17.85 -11.27
CA TYR A 24 10.93 17.18 -11.43
C TYR A 24 10.77 15.94 -10.56
N LEU A 25 11.87 15.22 -10.27
CA LEU A 25 11.82 14.09 -9.33
C LEU A 25 11.54 14.55 -7.89
N ALA A 26 11.97 15.74 -7.52
CA ALA A 26 11.82 16.28 -6.17
C ALA A 26 10.50 17.01 -5.91
N VAL A 27 9.64 17.20 -6.93
CA VAL A 27 8.42 18.04 -6.80
C VAL A 27 7.47 17.55 -5.70
N ALA A 28 7.32 16.24 -5.57
CA ALA A 28 6.48 15.63 -4.54
C ALA A 28 7.08 15.76 -3.13
N ASP A 29 8.41 15.72 -3.02
CA ASP A 29 9.10 15.87 -1.74
C ASP A 29 9.16 17.34 -1.29
N LEU A 30 9.27 18.27 -2.25
CA LEU A 30 9.05 19.70 -2.02
C LEU A 30 7.65 19.95 -1.44
N ALA A 31 6.61 19.40 -2.08
CA ALA A 31 5.23 19.49 -1.60
C ALA A 31 5.08 18.91 -0.18
N ALA A 32 5.61 17.71 0.05
CA ALA A 32 5.56 17.06 1.35
C ALA A 32 6.31 17.85 2.45
N ALA A 33 7.44 18.49 2.10
CA ALA A 33 8.18 19.36 3.01
C ALA A 33 7.42 20.66 3.30
N ALA A 34 6.76 21.25 2.29
CA ALA A 34 5.97 22.46 2.43
C ALA A 34 4.76 22.27 3.35
N VAL A 35 4.08 21.13 3.26
CA VAL A 35 2.98 20.75 4.15
C VAL A 35 3.42 20.77 5.63
N ARG A 36 4.61 20.23 5.92
CA ARG A 36 5.18 20.20 7.30
C ARG A 36 5.69 21.56 7.76
N ALA A 37 6.14 22.39 6.82
CA ALA A 37 6.62 23.74 7.10
C ALA A 37 5.51 24.81 7.05
N GLU A 38 4.25 24.40 6.89
CA GLU A 38 3.08 25.28 6.78
C GLU A 38 3.15 26.29 5.60
N ARG A 39 3.92 25.96 4.55
CA ARG A 39 4.12 26.79 3.36
C ARG A 39 3.36 26.30 2.14
N ARG A 40 2.12 25.81 2.35
CA ARG A 40 1.31 25.18 1.30
C ARG A 40 1.05 26.10 0.11
N LEU A 41 0.69 27.36 0.38
CA LEU A 41 0.37 28.33 -0.68
C LEU A 41 1.59 28.63 -1.55
N GLU A 42 2.73 28.97 -0.94
CA GLU A 42 4.00 29.23 -1.65
C GLU A 42 4.42 28.04 -2.51
N ALA A 43 4.37 26.83 -1.94
CA ALA A 43 4.74 25.61 -2.64
C ALA A 43 3.79 25.29 -3.79
N ARG A 44 2.47 25.48 -3.61
CA ARG A 44 1.48 25.29 -4.67
C ARG A 44 1.77 26.19 -5.86
N THR A 45 2.03 27.47 -5.63
CA THR A 45 2.39 28.41 -6.71
C THR A 45 3.66 27.98 -7.42
N LEU A 46 4.70 27.57 -6.69
CA LEU A 46 5.96 27.13 -7.28
C LEU A 46 5.81 25.83 -8.08
N VAL A 47 5.11 24.84 -7.52
CA VAL A 47 4.83 23.55 -8.17
C VAL A 47 4.04 23.75 -9.45
N GLU A 48 2.93 24.49 -9.43
CA GLU A 48 2.13 24.68 -10.65
C GLU A 48 2.90 25.43 -11.75
N ARG A 49 3.75 26.41 -11.38
CA ARG A 49 4.65 27.05 -12.34
C ARG A 49 5.63 26.04 -12.96
N ALA A 50 6.24 25.18 -12.14
CA ALA A 50 7.14 24.14 -12.65
C ALA A 50 6.40 23.15 -13.57
N LEU A 51 5.20 22.72 -13.17
CA LEU A 51 4.41 21.73 -13.91
C LEU A 51 3.78 22.27 -15.19
N ALA A 52 3.61 23.59 -15.34
CA ALA A 52 3.18 24.20 -16.60
C ALA A 52 4.14 23.95 -17.77
N ARG A 53 5.37 23.50 -17.50
CA ARG A 53 6.39 23.14 -18.50
C ARG A 53 6.48 21.62 -18.76
N VAL A 54 5.67 20.83 -18.05
CA VAL A 54 5.59 19.37 -18.20
C VAL A 54 4.45 19.05 -19.15
N ASP A 55 4.62 18.02 -19.99
CA ASP A 55 3.54 17.51 -20.84
C ASP A 55 2.29 17.21 -20.00
N PRO A 56 1.07 17.57 -20.46
CA PRO A 56 -0.17 17.25 -19.74
C PRO A 56 -0.38 15.76 -19.44
N ALA A 57 0.19 14.88 -20.27
CA ALA A 57 0.18 13.42 -20.11
C ALA A 57 1.62 12.89 -19.93
N PRO A 58 2.27 13.18 -18.78
CA PRO A 58 3.63 12.74 -18.55
C PRO A 58 3.69 11.21 -18.41
N GLY A 59 4.87 10.63 -18.64
CA GLY A 59 5.08 9.21 -18.41
C GLY A 59 4.74 8.77 -16.97
N PRO A 60 4.46 7.48 -16.74
CA PRO A 60 3.82 6.97 -15.51
C PRO A 60 4.55 7.30 -14.21
N ARG A 61 5.89 7.39 -14.24
CA ARG A 61 6.68 7.81 -13.08
C ARG A 61 6.40 9.26 -12.71
N LEU A 62 6.54 10.15 -13.68
CA LEU A 62 6.38 11.58 -13.46
C LEU A 62 4.92 11.90 -13.15
N GLY A 63 3.97 11.24 -13.82
CA GLY A 63 2.54 11.34 -13.49
C GLY A 63 2.22 11.04 -12.03
N GLN A 64 2.82 10.00 -11.43
CA GLN A 64 2.64 9.71 -10.01
C GLN A 64 3.23 10.80 -9.10
N LEU A 65 4.40 11.34 -9.44
CA LEU A 65 5.06 12.41 -8.67
C LEU A 65 4.29 13.73 -8.72
N THR A 66 3.84 14.15 -9.90
CA THR A 66 3.09 15.40 -10.07
C THR A 66 1.73 15.31 -9.39
N ALA A 67 1.06 14.17 -9.53
CA ALA A 67 -0.22 13.92 -8.90
C ALA A 67 -0.12 13.86 -7.37
N ARG A 68 0.93 13.20 -6.83
CA ARG A 68 1.26 13.24 -5.40
C ARG A 68 1.51 14.66 -4.90
N ALA A 69 2.30 15.46 -5.63
CA ALA A 69 2.58 16.85 -5.27
C ALA A 69 1.30 17.70 -5.22
N ARG A 70 0.45 17.59 -6.25
CA ARG A 70 -0.84 18.28 -6.33
C ARG A 70 -1.79 17.86 -5.22
N GLY A 71 -1.95 16.56 -4.98
CA GLY A 71 -2.82 16.05 -3.92
C GLY A 71 -2.40 16.51 -2.52
N LEU A 72 -1.09 16.62 -2.25
CA LEU A 72 -0.57 17.12 -0.97
C LEU A 72 -0.81 18.63 -0.76
N LEU A 73 -0.88 19.41 -1.84
CA LEU A 73 -1.00 20.87 -1.81
C LEU A 73 -2.42 21.37 -2.12
N ALA A 74 -3.31 20.48 -2.54
CA ALA A 74 -4.70 20.78 -2.85
C ALA A 74 -5.52 21.05 -1.59
N GLU A 75 -6.64 21.75 -1.78
CA GLU A 75 -7.67 21.87 -0.76
C GLU A 75 -8.35 20.50 -0.55
N PRO A 76 -8.96 20.25 0.62
CA PRO A 76 -9.55 18.95 0.92
C PRO A 76 -10.52 18.44 -0.15
N ASP A 77 -11.35 19.30 -0.74
CA ASP A 77 -12.40 18.89 -1.67
C ASP A 77 -11.86 18.48 -3.07
N SER A 78 -10.64 18.90 -3.42
CA SER A 78 -10.02 18.58 -4.73
C SER A 78 -8.83 17.62 -4.63
N ALA A 79 -8.33 17.35 -3.43
CA ALA A 79 -7.16 16.50 -3.21
C ALA A 79 -7.37 15.05 -3.68
N GLU A 80 -8.55 14.47 -3.47
CA GLU A 80 -8.83 13.06 -3.78
C GLU A 80 -8.61 12.72 -5.25
N ALA A 81 -9.07 13.58 -6.16
CA ALA A 81 -8.96 13.36 -7.60
C ALA A 81 -7.50 13.24 -8.04
N HIS A 82 -6.61 14.05 -7.45
CA HIS A 82 -5.17 13.98 -7.73
C HIS A 82 -4.55 12.66 -7.25
N PHE A 83 -5.02 12.07 -6.15
CA PHE A 83 -4.52 10.78 -5.70
C PHE A 83 -5.12 9.59 -6.46
N ALA A 84 -6.43 9.61 -6.73
CA ALA A 84 -7.15 8.48 -7.28
C ALA A 84 -6.82 8.23 -8.76
N ALA A 85 -6.74 9.28 -9.58
CA ALA A 85 -6.49 9.17 -11.02
C ALA A 85 -5.21 8.37 -11.38
N PRO A 86 -4.00 8.72 -10.88
CA PRO A 86 -2.78 7.93 -11.15
C PRO A 86 -2.80 6.51 -10.55
N LEU A 87 -3.62 6.26 -9.51
CA LEU A 87 -3.76 4.91 -8.96
C LEU A 87 -4.64 4.01 -9.84
N ALA A 88 -5.54 4.58 -10.64
CA ALA A 88 -6.31 3.83 -11.62
C ALA A 88 -5.47 3.35 -12.82
N ASP A 89 -4.40 4.06 -13.16
CA ASP A 89 -3.49 3.67 -14.24
C ASP A 89 -2.59 2.49 -13.81
N PRO A 90 -2.69 1.33 -14.47
CA PRO A 90 -1.88 0.16 -14.15
C PRO A 90 -0.39 0.34 -14.46
N THR A 91 -0.02 1.22 -15.39
CA THR A 91 1.37 1.40 -15.83
C THR A 91 2.27 1.99 -14.74
N GLY A 92 1.65 2.65 -13.75
CA GLY A 92 2.32 3.14 -12.54
C GLY A 92 2.97 2.03 -11.71
N ASP A 93 2.54 0.77 -11.83
CA ASP A 93 3.14 -0.37 -11.12
C ASP A 93 4.60 -0.62 -11.51
N THR A 94 5.04 -0.11 -12.66
CA THR A 94 6.45 -0.13 -13.11
C THR A 94 7.38 0.63 -12.16
N TRP A 95 6.82 1.58 -11.39
CA TRP A 95 7.52 2.42 -10.43
C TRP A 95 6.95 2.18 -9.02
N PRO A 96 7.22 1.00 -8.43
CA PRO A 96 6.54 0.56 -7.23
C PRO A 96 6.84 1.43 -6.01
N PHE A 97 8.01 2.07 -5.96
CA PHE A 97 8.36 2.96 -4.87
C PHE A 97 7.52 4.24 -4.88
N GLU A 98 7.47 4.96 -6.00
CA GLU A 98 6.64 6.15 -6.18
C GLU A 98 5.15 5.84 -5.98
N ARG A 99 4.71 4.67 -6.46
CA ARG A 99 3.34 4.20 -6.26
C ARG A 99 3.00 3.98 -4.78
N ALA A 100 3.90 3.37 -4.02
CA ALA A 100 3.73 3.19 -2.58
C ALA A 100 3.74 4.52 -1.82
N GLN A 101 4.55 5.50 -2.22
CA GLN A 101 4.52 6.85 -1.63
C GLN A 101 3.17 7.55 -1.88
N LEU A 102 2.64 7.44 -3.10
CA LEU A 102 1.33 7.97 -3.47
C LEU A 102 0.19 7.31 -2.67
N GLN A 103 0.20 5.98 -2.54
CA GLN A 103 -0.76 5.24 -1.71
C GLN A 103 -0.69 5.62 -0.23
N LEU A 104 0.52 5.79 0.31
CA LEU A 104 0.73 6.17 1.71
C LEU A 104 0.14 7.56 1.99
N ASP A 105 0.46 8.55 1.16
CA ASP A 105 -0.03 9.91 1.36
C ASP A 105 -1.55 10.00 1.12
N TYR A 106 -2.09 9.24 0.17
CA TYR A 106 -3.53 9.17 -0.05
C TYR A 106 -4.26 8.50 1.13
N GLY A 107 -3.71 7.41 1.67
CA GLY A 107 -4.24 6.75 2.87
C GLY A 107 -4.20 7.66 4.10
N GLU A 108 -3.12 8.42 4.28
CA GLU A 108 -3.00 9.44 5.33
C GLU A 108 -4.06 10.53 5.18
N TRP A 109 -4.30 11.01 3.96
CA TRP A 109 -5.35 11.98 3.65
C TRP A 109 -6.75 11.42 3.97
N LEU A 110 -7.10 10.21 3.48
CA LEU A 110 -8.39 9.56 3.76
C LEU A 110 -8.63 9.37 5.27
N ARG A 111 -7.59 8.98 6.01
CA ARG A 111 -7.67 8.86 7.48
C ARG A 111 -8.04 10.20 8.13
N ARG A 112 -7.42 11.31 7.70
CA ARG A 112 -7.73 12.66 8.20
C ARG A 112 -9.17 13.08 7.86
N GLN A 113 -9.69 12.64 6.73
CA GLN A 113 -11.10 12.80 6.35
C GLN A 113 -12.05 11.82 7.06
N ARG A 114 -11.58 11.09 8.08
CA ARG A 114 -12.33 10.06 8.84
C ARG A 114 -12.81 8.86 8.00
N ARG A 115 -12.26 8.66 6.80
CA ARG A 115 -12.56 7.53 5.91
C ARG A 115 -11.59 6.37 6.13
N ILE A 116 -11.59 5.85 7.36
CA ILE A 116 -10.62 4.85 7.81
C ILE A 116 -10.69 3.56 6.97
N ASN A 117 -11.89 3.11 6.60
CA ASN A 117 -12.08 1.88 5.82
C ASN A 117 -11.48 1.97 4.42
N ASP A 118 -11.48 3.16 3.81
CA ASP A 118 -10.88 3.41 2.50
C ASP A 118 -9.35 3.58 2.61
N ALA A 119 -8.87 4.14 3.73
CA ALA A 119 -7.45 4.34 3.98
C ALA A 119 -6.69 3.02 4.18
N LYS A 120 -7.26 2.06 4.92
CA LYS A 120 -6.58 0.82 5.33
C LYS A 120 -6.00 0.03 4.13
N PRO A 121 -6.75 -0.29 3.06
CA PRO A 121 -6.21 -1.03 1.93
C PRO A 121 -4.98 -0.36 1.28
N LEU A 122 -5.01 0.97 1.14
CA LEU A 122 -3.91 1.74 0.55
C LEU A 122 -2.66 1.70 1.44
N LEU A 123 -2.83 1.90 2.75
CA LEU A 123 -1.74 1.89 3.71
C LEU A 123 -1.08 0.51 3.83
N VAL A 124 -1.87 -0.58 3.78
CA VAL A 124 -1.31 -1.95 3.75
C VAL A 124 -0.52 -2.18 2.46
N THR A 125 -1.02 -1.69 1.31
CA THR A 125 -0.29 -1.79 0.02
C THR A 125 1.03 -1.07 0.01
N ALA A 126 1.04 0.14 0.56
CA ALA A 126 2.26 0.90 0.70
C ALA A 126 3.25 0.15 1.60
N LEU A 127 2.80 -0.35 2.76
CA LEU A 127 3.64 -1.07 3.73
C LEU A 127 4.28 -2.32 3.10
N GLU A 128 3.51 -3.17 2.45
CA GLU A 128 4.00 -4.40 1.80
C GLU A 128 5.04 -4.09 0.73
N THR A 129 4.79 -3.04 -0.07
CA THR A 129 5.73 -2.61 -1.10
C THR A 129 7.01 -2.05 -0.49
N PHE A 130 6.93 -1.21 0.53
CA PHE A 130 8.13 -0.71 1.22
C PHE A 130 8.94 -1.83 1.87
N ARG A 131 8.29 -2.84 2.47
CA ARG A 131 8.98 -4.02 3.01
C ARG A 131 9.71 -4.81 1.93
N ARG A 132 9.04 -5.09 0.80
CA ARG A 132 9.64 -5.79 -0.35
C ARG A 132 10.85 -5.04 -0.93
N LEU A 133 10.81 -3.71 -0.92
CA LEU A 133 11.89 -2.85 -1.41
C LEU A 133 12.99 -2.58 -0.36
N GLY A 134 12.86 -3.07 0.88
CA GLY A 134 13.80 -2.79 1.96
C GLY A 134 13.80 -1.32 2.42
N ALA A 135 12.75 -0.56 2.14
CA ALA A 135 12.66 0.87 2.42
C ALA A 135 12.29 1.15 3.89
N ALA A 136 13.18 0.80 4.82
CA ALA A 136 12.92 0.80 6.27
C ALA A 136 12.32 2.12 6.84
N PRO A 137 12.77 3.33 6.44
CA PRO A 137 12.13 4.57 6.90
C PRO A 137 10.66 4.68 6.48
N TRP A 138 10.32 4.22 5.27
CA TRP A 138 8.97 4.24 4.73
C TRP A 138 8.09 3.14 5.33
N THR A 139 8.65 1.95 5.58
CA THR A 139 7.99 0.89 6.34
C THR A 139 7.51 1.40 7.71
N ARG A 140 8.41 2.03 8.49
CA ARG A 140 8.05 2.59 9.81
C ARG A 140 6.96 3.66 9.71
N ARG A 141 7.02 4.51 8.67
CA ARG A 141 5.98 5.53 8.42
C ARG A 141 4.62 4.89 8.14
N ALA A 142 4.56 3.90 7.25
CA ALA A 142 3.32 3.19 6.93
C ALA A 142 2.75 2.43 8.14
N GLU A 143 3.60 1.79 8.95
CA GLU A 143 3.18 1.15 10.22
C GLU A 143 2.62 2.16 11.22
N SER A 144 3.18 3.37 11.28
CA SER A 144 2.65 4.45 12.12
C SER A 144 1.25 4.88 11.68
N GLU A 145 1.03 5.07 10.38
CA GLU A 145 -0.28 5.46 9.86
C GLU A 145 -1.33 4.34 10.03
N LEU A 146 -0.95 3.07 9.88
CA LEU A 146 -1.85 1.94 10.17
C LEU A 146 -2.24 1.89 11.65
N ARG A 147 -1.28 2.09 12.56
CA ARG A 147 -1.58 2.23 14.00
C ARG A 147 -2.53 3.38 14.28
N ALA A 148 -2.36 4.52 13.60
CA ALA A 148 -3.25 5.67 13.72
C ALA A 148 -4.68 5.41 13.17
N CYS A 149 -4.86 4.42 12.31
CA CYS A 149 -6.17 3.93 11.85
C CYS A 149 -6.85 2.96 12.85
N GLY A 150 -6.28 2.76 14.04
CA GLY A 150 -6.74 1.75 15.01
C GLY A 150 -6.47 0.32 14.54
N VAL A 151 -5.63 0.14 13.51
CA VAL A 151 -5.09 -1.17 13.15
C VAL A 151 -3.85 -1.36 13.99
N THR A 152 -3.97 -2.11 15.08
CA THR A 152 -2.80 -2.79 15.62
C THR A 152 -2.28 -3.64 14.47
N VAL A 153 -1.09 -3.31 13.94
CA VAL A 153 -0.36 -4.17 13.00
C VAL A 153 0.10 -5.39 13.81
N GLN A 154 -0.87 -6.21 14.21
CA GLN A 154 -0.65 -7.59 14.56
C GLN A 154 -0.16 -8.19 13.26
N VAL A 155 1.07 -8.69 13.26
CA VAL A 155 1.48 -9.71 12.30
C VAL A 155 0.56 -10.90 12.60
N PRO A 156 -0.48 -11.20 11.82
CA PRO A 156 -1.34 -12.32 12.16
C PRO A 156 -0.56 -13.57 11.77
N GLN A 157 0.04 -14.22 12.75
CA GLN A 157 0.38 -15.63 12.61
C GLN A 157 -0.93 -16.37 12.33
N GLY A 158 -0.96 -17.13 11.24
CA GLY A 158 -2.16 -17.72 10.63
C GLY A 158 -3.19 -18.16 11.66
N ALA A 159 -4.29 -17.40 11.75
CA ALA A 159 -5.40 -17.75 12.62
C ALA A 159 -6.34 -18.72 11.88
N PRO A 160 -6.77 -19.82 12.52
CA PRO A 160 -7.78 -20.71 11.94
C PRO A 160 -9.09 -19.93 11.74
N GLY A 161 -9.54 -19.81 10.48
CA GLY A 161 -10.76 -19.07 10.09
C GLY A 161 -10.53 -17.86 9.16
N ALA A 162 -9.28 -17.52 8.82
CA ALA A 162 -8.96 -16.33 8.02
C ALA A 162 -9.65 -16.27 6.62
N LEU A 163 -10.01 -17.42 6.05
CA LEU A 163 -10.73 -17.53 4.77
C LEU A 163 -12.22 -17.14 4.86
N ASP A 164 -12.78 -17.03 6.07
CA ASP A 164 -14.20 -16.74 6.27
C ASP A 164 -14.54 -15.26 6.04
N GLY A 165 -13.55 -14.37 6.14
CA GLY A 165 -13.67 -12.94 5.81
C GLY A 165 -13.49 -12.58 4.32
N LEU A 166 -13.30 -13.59 3.45
CA LEU A 166 -13.16 -13.39 2.01
C LEU A 166 -14.51 -13.52 1.29
N THR A 167 -14.69 -12.75 0.21
CA THR A 167 -15.82 -13.01 -0.72
C THR A 167 -15.62 -14.37 -1.41
N ALA A 168 -16.70 -14.95 -1.95
CA ALA A 168 -16.64 -16.25 -2.63
C ALA A 168 -15.53 -16.29 -3.72
N GLN A 169 -15.47 -15.25 -4.55
CA GLN A 169 -14.46 -15.11 -5.60
C GLN A 169 -13.04 -14.93 -5.04
N GLN A 170 -12.87 -14.14 -3.97
CA GLN A 170 -11.57 -13.98 -3.32
C GLN A 170 -11.06 -15.30 -2.72
N ARG A 171 -11.97 -16.05 -2.08
CA ARG A 171 -11.66 -17.36 -1.50
C ARG A 171 -11.22 -18.35 -2.58
N GLU A 172 -11.96 -18.43 -3.68
CA GLU A 172 -11.63 -19.33 -4.79
C GLU A 172 -10.24 -19.04 -5.38
N ILE A 173 -9.95 -17.76 -5.64
CA ILE A 173 -8.63 -17.32 -6.13
C ILE A 173 -7.51 -17.67 -5.14
N VAL A 174 -7.73 -17.42 -3.85
CA VAL A 174 -6.77 -17.70 -2.76
C VAL A 174 -6.49 -19.20 -2.63
N VAL A 175 -7.53 -20.04 -2.74
CA VAL A 175 -7.41 -21.50 -2.68
C VAL A 175 -6.59 -22.03 -3.85
N LEU A 176 -6.93 -21.64 -5.08
CA LEU A 176 -6.17 -22.04 -6.28
C LEU A 176 -4.70 -21.58 -6.19
N ALA A 177 -4.47 -20.37 -5.68
CA ALA A 177 -3.11 -19.85 -5.51
C ALA A 177 -2.30 -20.62 -4.45
N GLY A 178 -2.91 -21.02 -3.33
CA GLY A 178 -2.19 -21.82 -2.32
C GLY A 178 -1.94 -23.26 -2.76
N HIS A 179 -2.73 -23.83 -3.68
CA HIS A 179 -2.41 -25.08 -4.37
C HIS A 179 -1.28 -24.95 -5.40
N GLY A 180 -0.76 -23.76 -5.63
CA GLY A 180 0.41 -23.52 -6.47
C GLY A 180 0.12 -22.98 -7.87
N LEU A 181 -1.15 -22.82 -8.27
CA LEU A 181 -1.49 -22.35 -9.62
C LEU A 181 -1.08 -20.89 -9.85
N THR A 182 -0.34 -20.62 -10.90
CA THR A 182 0.07 -19.28 -11.31
C THR A 182 -1.12 -18.37 -11.61
N ASN A 183 -0.90 -17.05 -11.61
CA ASN A 183 -1.97 -16.10 -11.93
C ASN A 183 -2.54 -16.31 -13.34
N GLY A 184 -1.76 -16.85 -14.28
CA GLY A 184 -2.21 -17.24 -15.62
C GLY A 184 -3.17 -18.43 -15.58
N GLU A 185 -2.78 -19.50 -14.91
CA GLU A 185 -3.63 -20.70 -14.79
C GLU A 185 -4.94 -20.43 -14.04
N ILE A 186 -4.90 -19.56 -13.00
CA ILE A 186 -6.10 -19.13 -12.28
C ILE A 186 -6.99 -18.27 -13.18
N ALA A 187 -6.40 -17.37 -13.96
CA ALA A 187 -7.10 -16.50 -14.89
C ALA A 187 -7.85 -17.31 -15.94
N ASP A 188 -7.20 -18.30 -16.53
CA ASP A 188 -7.80 -19.20 -17.52
C ASP A 188 -8.96 -20.00 -16.91
N ARG A 189 -8.82 -20.46 -15.66
CA ARG A 189 -9.83 -21.26 -14.97
C ARG A 189 -11.06 -20.48 -14.54
N LEU A 190 -10.89 -19.21 -14.19
CA LEU A 190 -11.95 -18.34 -13.67
C LEU A 190 -12.46 -17.32 -14.69
N PHE A 191 -11.99 -17.39 -15.95
CA PHE A 191 -12.30 -16.43 -17.01
C PHE A 191 -11.99 -14.97 -16.60
N LEU A 192 -10.84 -14.78 -15.95
CA LEU A 192 -10.33 -13.48 -15.50
C LEU A 192 -9.03 -13.14 -16.23
N SER A 193 -8.55 -11.90 -16.12
CA SER A 193 -7.19 -11.59 -16.52
C SER A 193 -6.18 -11.96 -15.41
N PRO A 194 -4.93 -12.34 -15.74
CA PRO A 194 -3.89 -12.60 -14.73
C PRO A 194 -3.65 -11.40 -13.80
N ARG A 195 -3.90 -10.19 -14.31
CA ARG A 195 -3.83 -8.93 -13.54
C ARG A 195 -4.99 -8.78 -12.56
N THR A 196 -6.20 -9.19 -12.96
CA THR A 196 -7.37 -9.23 -12.07
C THR A 196 -7.15 -10.21 -10.94
N VAL A 197 -6.60 -11.40 -11.23
CA VAL A 197 -6.21 -12.40 -10.22
C VAL A 197 -5.18 -11.81 -9.24
N ALA A 198 -4.13 -11.15 -9.77
CA ALA A 198 -3.13 -10.50 -8.93
C ALA A 198 -3.76 -9.46 -7.98
N SER A 199 -4.69 -8.64 -8.49
CA SER A 199 -5.44 -7.64 -7.71
C SER A 199 -6.31 -8.27 -6.61
N HIS A 200 -7.01 -9.37 -6.91
CA HIS A 200 -7.80 -10.08 -5.90
C HIS A 200 -6.95 -10.72 -4.80
N LEU A 201 -5.83 -11.36 -5.17
CA LEU A 201 -4.86 -11.91 -4.22
C LEU A 201 -4.29 -10.79 -3.34
N TYR A 202 -3.89 -9.71 -3.98
CA TYR A 202 -3.36 -8.51 -3.35
C TYR A 202 -4.32 -7.94 -2.29
N ARG A 203 -5.63 -7.83 -2.61
CA ARG A 203 -6.66 -7.39 -1.66
C ARG A 203 -7.01 -8.42 -0.57
N SER A 204 -6.63 -9.69 -0.77
CA SER A 204 -6.95 -10.79 0.16
C SER A 204 -5.86 -11.02 1.19
N TYR A 205 -4.58 -10.76 0.87
CA TYR A 205 -3.46 -10.93 1.80
C TYR A 205 -3.63 -10.19 3.15
N PRO A 206 -4.11 -8.93 3.19
CA PRO A 206 -4.33 -8.24 4.44
C PRO A 206 -5.44 -8.88 5.29
N LYS A 207 -6.49 -9.40 4.63
CA LYS A 207 -7.59 -10.10 5.30
C LYS A 207 -7.15 -11.46 5.86
N LEU A 208 -6.15 -12.06 5.22
CA LEU A 208 -5.56 -13.33 5.62
C LEU A 208 -4.39 -13.17 6.60
N GLY A 209 -3.92 -11.93 6.83
CA GLY A 209 -2.78 -11.66 7.68
C GLY A 209 -1.44 -12.13 7.12
N ILE A 210 -1.32 -12.26 5.81
CA ILE A 210 -0.09 -12.74 5.17
C ILE A 210 0.58 -11.64 4.36
N ALA A 211 1.90 -11.75 4.22
CA ALA A 211 2.73 -10.81 3.47
C ALA A 211 2.85 -11.18 1.98
N GLY A 212 2.33 -12.34 1.58
CA GLY A 212 2.28 -12.71 0.17
C GLY A 212 2.08 -14.18 -0.12
N ARG A 213 2.10 -14.48 -1.42
CA ARG A 213 1.71 -15.76 -2.02
C ARG A 213 2.36 -16.99 -1.40
N ARG A 214 3.64 -16.91 -0.99
CA ARG A 214 4.36 -18.05 -0.41
C ARG A 214 3.72 -18.58 0.87
N GLN A 215 3.06 -17.71 1.64
CA GLN A 215 2.41 -18.05 2.91
C GLN A 215 0.99 -18.60 2.72
N LEU A 216 0.45 -18.58 1.48
CA LEU A 216 -0.85 -19.17 1.18
C LEU A 216 -0.86 -20.70 1.37
N ARG A 217 0.26 -21.35 1.04
CA ARG A 217 0.41 -22.80 1.19
C ARG A 217 0.19 -23.22 2.64
N ASP A 218 0.83 -22.51 3.57
CA ASP A 218 0.75 -22.77 5.00
C ASP A 218 -0.69 -22.62 5.54
N ILE A 219 -1.48 -21.70 4.98
CA ILE A 219 -2.90 -21.52 5.35
C ILE A 219 -3.77 -22.66 4.84
N ILE A 220 -3.52 -23.16 3.63
CA ILE A 220 -4.31 -24.25 3.04
C ILE A 220 -3.96 -25.59 3.72
N ASP A 221 -2.69 -25.84 3.99
CA ASP A 221 -2.21 -27.10 4.59
C ASP A 221 -2.71 -27.26 6.04
N GLN A 222 -2.92 -26.16 6.76
CA GLN A 222 -3.55 -26.15 8.10
C GLN A 222 -4.99 -26.68 8.13
N ARG A 223 -5.67 -26.84 6.98
CA ARG A 223 -6.99 -27.50 6.88
C ARG A 223 -6.92 -28.99 6.53
N ILE A 224 -5.81 -29.47 5.95
CA ILE A 224 -5.68 -30.88 5.52
C ILE A 224 -5.35 -31.80 6.69
N THR A 225 -4.85 -31.25 7.81
CA THR A 225 -4.78 -31.99 9.06
C THR A 225 -6.06 -31.75 9.86
N PRO A 226 -7.06 -32.67 9.84
CA PRO A 226 -8.10 -32.61 10.85
C PRO A 226 -7.39 -32.76 12.20
N ARG A 227 -7.61 -31.78 13.07
CA ARG A 227 -7.12 -31.78 14.44
C ARG A 227 -7.71 -32.99 15.15
N ALA A 228 -7.00 -34.12 15.10
CA ALA A 228 -7.33 -35.33 15.83
C ALA A 228 -7.42 -34.98 17.32
N GLY A 229 -8.58 -35.28 17.88
CA GLY A 229 -8.94 -35.37 19.29
C GLY A 229 -8.03 -34.68 20.30
N ARG A 230 -8.47 -33.53 20.82
CA ARG A 230 -8.37 -33.28 22.25
C ARG A 230 -9.75 -33.49 22.86
N GLN A 231 -10.09 -34.74 23.16
CA GLN A 231 -11.13 -35.09 24.12
C GLN A 231 -10.58 -36.16 25.08
N HIS A 232 -10.79 -35.85 26.35
CA HIS A 232 -10.65 -36.59 27.61
C HIS A 232 -10.63 -38.12 27.59
N ALA A 233 -9.72 -38.69 28.41
CA ALA A 233 -9.93 -39.68 29.49
C ALA A 233 -8.53 -40.12 29.97
N ASP A 234 -8.01 -39.65 31.10
CA ASP A 234 -8.30 -40.10 32.46
C ASP A 234 -8.05 -41.61 32.65
N HIS A 235 -6.95 -41.96 33.33
CA HIS A 235 -6.83 -43.19 34.10
C HIS A 235 -5.83 -43.03 35.24
N ALA A 236 -6.41 -42.99 36.44
CA ALA A 236 -5.78 -43.36 37.68
C ALA A 236 -5.32 -44.83 37.68
N HIS A 237 -4.10 -45.04 38.13
CA HIS A 237 -3.62 -46.18 38.92
C HIS A 237 -2.31 -45.68 39.56
N GLY A 238 -2.13 -45.61 40.88
CA GLY A 238 -2.57 -46.57 41.87
C GLY A 238 -1.35 -47.34 42.35
N ASP A 239 -0.69 -46.78 43.36
CA ASP A 239 -0.11 -47.45 44.53
C ASP A 239 1.01 -48.51 44.35
N ALA A 240 2.13 -48.32 45.08
CA ALA A 240 2.64 -49.27 46.07
C ALA A 240 4.08 -48.93 46.56
N ALA A 241 4.16 -48.63 47.87
CA ALA A 241 5.06 -49.23 48.85
C ALA A 241 6.60 -49.17 48.67
N ARG A 242 7.29 -48.35 49.47
CA ARG A 242 7.85 -48.70 50.79
C ARG A 242 8.66 -47.53 51.36
#